data_AF-A0A645HYC4-F1
#
_entry.id   AF-A0A645HYC4-F1
#
_cell.length_a   1.000
_cell.length_b   1.000
_cell.length_c   1.000
_cell.angle_alpha   90.00
_cell.angle_beta   90.00
_cell.angle_gamma   90.00
#
_symmetry.space_group_name_H-M   'P 1'
#
loop_
_entity.id
_entity.type
_entity.pdbx_description
1 polymer ?
#
loop_
_entity_poly.entity_id
_entity_poly.type
_entity_poly.pdbx_seq_one_letter_code
_entity_poly.pdbx_strand_id
1 'polypeptide(L)' 'MSNRNLLIIAVSIALGLGITTRPDLLSNLPQSLQMLFASGISTGTIAALALNICLKEED' A
#
# COMPACT_ATOMS: atom_id res chain seq x y z
N MET A 1 -17.17 1.68 -14.07
CA MET A 1 -16.10 1.42 -13.08
C MET A 1 -16.42 0.09 -12.41
N SER A 2 -15.64 -0.96 -12.68
CA SER A 2 -15.89 -2.27 -12.08
C SER A 2 -15.53 -2.27 -10.60
N ASN A 3 -16.24 -3.06 -9.78
CA ASN A 3 -16.03 -3.18 -8.32
C ASN A 3 -14.54 -3.38 -7.96
N ARG A 4 -13.79 -4.09 -8.81
CA ARG A 4 -12.34 -4.31 -8.67
C ARG A 4 -11.54 -3.02 -8.59
N ASN A 5 -11.77 -2.06 -9.50
CA ASN A 5 -11.02 -0.80 -9.49
C ASN A 5 -11.33 0.01 -8.24
N LEU A 6 -12.58 0.01 -7.79
CA LEU A 6 -13.00 0.73 -6.59
C LEU A 6 -12.36 0.10 -5.33
N LEU A 7 -12.29 -1.23 -5.28
CA LEU A 7 -11.65 -1.96 -4.18
C LEU A 7 -10.14 -1.73 -4.15
N ILE A 8 -9.47 -1.79 -5.31
CA ILE A 8 -8.03 -1.47 -5.43
C ILE A 8 -7.77 -0.04 -4.95
N ILE A 9 -8.57 0.94 -5.39
CA ILE A 9 -8.43 2.34 -4.96
C ILE A 9 -8.65 2.49 -3.44
N ALA A 10 -9.71 1.90 -2.90
CA ALA A 10 -10.04 2.01 -1.47
C ALA A 10 -8.94 1.40 -0.58
N VAL A 11 -8.45 0.20 -0.92
CA VAL A 11 -7.40 -0.47 -0.15
C VAL A 11 -6.05 0.26 -0.30
N SER A 12 -5.73 0.78 -1.48
CA SER A 12 -4.51 1.57 -1.71
C SER A 12 -4.48 2.85 -0.86
N ILE A 13 -5.60 3.56 -0.79
CA ILE A 13 -5.75 4.76 0.04
C ILE A 13 -5.68 4.38 1.52
N ALA A 14 -6.36 3.32 1.94
CA ALA A 14 -6.35 2.84 3.32
C ALA A 14 -4.94 2.47 3.80
N LEU A 15 -4.13 1.81 2.96
CA LEU A 15 -2.74 1.48 3.30
C LEU A 15 -1.83 2.69 3.29
N GLY A 16 -1.95 3.58 2.30
CA GLY A 16 -1.17 4.83 2.26
C GLY A 16 -1.40 5.69 3.52
N LEU A 17 -2.67 5.85 3.92
CA LEU A 17 -3.04 6.54 5.16
C LEU A 17 -2.67 5.77 6.42
N GLY A 18 -2.86 4.44 6.44
CA GLY A 18 -2.55 3.57 7.58
C GLY A 18 -1.06 3.58 7.94
N ILE A 19 -0.19 3.56 6.95
CA ILE A 19 1.25 3.61 7.17
C ILE A 19 1.73 5.04 7.50
N THR A 20 1.08 6.06 6.94
CA THR A 20 1.35 7.46 7.31
C THR A 20 0.93 7.77 8.75
N THR A 21 -0.17 7.17 9.23
CA THR A 21 -0.68 7.35 10.60
C THR A 21 0.05 6.49 11.62
N ARG A 22 0.58 5.33 11.22
CA ARG A 22 1.38 4.43 12.06
C ARG A 22 2.67 4.03 11.32
N PRO A 23 3.67 4.93 11.24
CA PRO A 23 4.95 4.60 10.64
C PRO A 23 5.67 3.47 11.40
N ASP A 24 5.31 3.24 12.67
CA ASP A 24 5.83 2.14 13.50
C ASP A 24 5.60 0.75 12.90
N LEU A 25 4.61 0.59 12.01
CA LEU A 25 4.37 -0.67 11.31
C LEU A 25 5.51 -1.02 10.35
N LEU A 26 6.26 -0.01 9.86
CA LEU A 26 7.44 -0.17 9.03
C LEU A 26 8.72 -0.42 9.84
N SER A 27 8.68 -0.22 11.17
CA SER A 27 9.84 -0.41 12.07
C SER A 27 10.38 -1.84 12.06
N ASN A 28 9.52 -2.81 11.74
CA ASN A 28 9.88 -4.22 11.62
C ASN A 28 10.43 -4.60 10.23
N LEU A 29 10.46 -3.67 9.28
CA LEU A 29 11.00 -3.89 7.94
C LEU A 29 12.47 -3.44 7.84
N PRO A 30 13.26 -4.08 6.97
CA PRO A 30 14.65 -3.70 6.72
C PRO A 30 14.79 -2.23 6.29
N GLN A 31 15.95 -1.64 6.62
CA GLN A 31 16.23 -0.21 6.47
C GLN A 31 15.97 0.35 5.06
N SER A 32 16.19 -0.46 4.02
CA SER A 32 15.89 -0.12 2.63
C SER A 32 14.39 0.12 2.39
N LEU A 33 13.54 -0.72 2.96
CA LEU A 33 12.09 -0.56 2.89
C LEU A 33 11.63 0.62 3.72
N GLN A 34 12.17 0.83 4.93
CA GLN A 34 11.86 2.03 5.72
C GLN A 34 12.17 3.33 4.96
N MET A 35 13.29 3.40 4.24
CA MET A 35 13.61 4.57 3.42
C MET A 35 12.63 4.77 2.25
N LEU A 36 12.18 3.69 1.61
CA LEU A 36 11.17 3.74 0.54
C LEU A 36 9.78 4.10 1.07
N PHE A 37 9.46 3.66 2.28
CA PHE A 37 8.18 3.87 2.95
C PHE A 37 8.15 5.08 3.91
N ALA A 38 9.26 5.80 4.04
CA ALA A 38 9.36 7.03 4.84
C ALA A 38 8.49 8.16 4.28
N SER A 39 8.09 8.05 3.00
CA SER A 39 7.19 8.95 2.31
C SER A 39 5.81 8.30 2.17
N GLY A 40 4.77 8.89 2.81
CA GLY A 40 3.41 8.37 2.75
C GLY A 40 2.86 8.18 1.33
N ILE A 41 3.33 8.99 0.37
CA ILE A 41 2.96 8.87 -1.05
C ILE A 41 3.63 7.67 -1.71
N SER A 42 4.94 7.50 -1.49
CA SER A 42 5.71 6.34 -1.98
C SER A 42 5.14 5.04 -1.42
N THR A 43 4.78 5.06 -0.14
CA THR A 43 4.14 3.93 0.51
C THR A 43 2.79 3.57 -0.06
N GLY A 44 1.91 4.55 -0.26
CA GLY A 44 0.60 4.30 -0.86
C GLY A 44 0.71 3.72 -2.28
N THR A 45 1.67 4.19 -3.08
CA THR A 45 1.88 3.70 -4.46
C THR A 45 2.49 2.30 -4.49
N ILE A 46 3.50 2.01 -3.67
CA ILE A 46 4.09 0.66 -3.57
C ILE A 46 3.04 -0.34 -3.06
N ALA A 47 2.25 0.04 -2.05
CA ALA A 47 1.18 -0.79 -1.53
C ALA A 47 0.09 -1.05 -2.59
N ALA A 48 -0.29 -0.03 -3.37
CA ALA A 48 -1.23 -0.15 -4.48
C ALA A 48 -0.71 -1.11 -5.56
N LEU A 49 0.57 -1.00 -5.93
CA LEU A 49 1.19 -1.87 -6.92
C LEU A 49 1.26 -3.31 -6.41
N ALA A 50 1.69 -3.50 -5.16
CA ALA A 50 1.77 -4.81 -4.52
C ALA A 50 0.39 -5.46 -4.45
N LEU A 51 -0.65 -4.73 -4.05
CA LEU A 51 -2.02 -5.22 -4.04
C LEU A 51 -2.56 -5.50 -5.43
N ASN A 52 -2.27 -4.67 -6.43
CA ASN A 52 -2.66 -4.94 -7.81
C ASN A 52 -2.05 -6.25 -8.35
N ILE A 53 -0.88 -6.65 -7.84
CA ILE A 53 -0.21 -7.91 -8.21
C ILE A 53 -0.69 -9.08 -7.34
N CYS A 54 -0.90 -8.87 -6.04
CA CYS A 54 -1.27 -9.91 -5.08
C CYS A 54 -2.76 -10.24 -5.13
N LEU A 55 -3.60 -9.23 -5.34
CA LEU A 55 -5.02 -9.36 -5.63
C LEU A 55 -5.18 -9.81 -7.09
N LYS A 56 -4.77 -11.04 -7.34
CA LYS A 56 -4.94 -11.73 -8.60
C LYS A 56 -6.45 -11.88 -8.86
N GLU A 57 -6.85 -11.73 -10.12
CA GLU A 57 -8.19 -12.09 -10.60
C GLU A 57 -8.52 -13.51 -10.10
N GLU A 58 -9.43 -13.62 -9.13
CA GLU A 58 -10.21 -14.84 -8.99
C GLU A 58 -11.22 -14.80 -10.14
N ASP A 59 -11.01 -15.67 -11.13
CA ASP A 59 -12.00 -16.03 -12.15
C ASP A 59 -13.27 -16.59 -11.50
#